data_AF-A0A359CM63-F1
#
_entry.id   AF-A0A359CM63-F1
#
_cell.length_a   1.000
_cell.length_b   1.000
_cell.length_c   1.000
_cell.angle_alpha   90.00
_cell.angle_beta   90.00
_cell.angle_gamma   90.00
#
_symmetry.space_group_name_H-M   'P 1'
#
loop_
_entity.id
_entity.type
_entity.pdbx_description
1 polymer ?
#
loop_
_entity_poly.entity_id
_entity_poly.type
_entity_poly.pdbx_seq_one_letter_code
_entity_poly.pdbx_strand_id
1 'polypeptide(L)'
;TGVGNEIQLTDGIRLLNNTQTIYACKFKGKRFDTGDRLGYVKSIVDFALENETLREDVLEYLREILEADETLKQGKIDIITGSSDEKIIT
;
A
#
# COMPACT_ATOMS: atom_id res chain seq x y z
N THR A 1 4.14 -30.24 -8.98
CA THR A 1 3.51 -30.72 -7.75
C THR A 1 3.26 -29.50 -6.92
N GLY A 2 2.01 -29.29 -6.51
CA GLY A 2 1.57 -28.06 -5.88
C GLY A 2 2.14 -27.86 -4.48
N VAL A 3 2.20 -26.59 -4.08
CA VAL A 3 2.50 -26.19 -2.70
C VAL A 3 1.25 -26.42 -1.86
N GLY A 4 1.42 -26.83 -0.59
CA GLY A 4 0.31 -26.84 0.37
C GLY A 4 -0.77 -27.90 0.13
N ASN A 5 -0.45 -29.00 -0.55
CA ASN A 5 -1.40 -30.09 -0.85
C ASN A 5 -2.57 -29.69 -1.78
N GLU A 6 -2.38 -28.63 -2.56
CA GLU A 6 -3.37 -28.14 -3.53
C GLU A 6 -3.02 -28.54 -4.97
N ILE A 7 -4.04 -28.84 -5.76
CA ILE A 7 -3.91 -28.98 -7.22
C ILE A 7 -3.94 -27.58 -7.84
N GLN A 8 -2.79 -27.15 -8.37
CA GLN A 8 -2.59 -25.79 -8.88
C GLN A 8 -2.93 -25.68 -10.37
N LEU A 9 -3.67 -24.62 -10.73
CA LEU A 9 -3.95 -24.31 -12.13
C LEU A 9 -2.66 -24.08 -12.94
N THR A 10 -1.63 -23.48 -12.33
CA THR A 10 -0.34 -23.20 -12.97
C THR A 10 0.42 -24.47 -13.36
N ASP A 11 0.28 -25.55 -12.59
CA ASP A 11 0.84 -26.86 -12.93
C ASP A 11 0.11 -27.43 -14.17
N GLY A 12 -1.22 -27.30 -14.24
CA GLY A 12 -2.01 -27.71 -15.41
C GLY A 12 -1.66 -26.92 -16.67
N ILE A 13 -1.53 -25.59 -16.57
CA ILE A 13 -1.09 -24.72 -17.67
C ILE A 13 0.31 -25.13 -18.17
N ARG A 14 1.24 -25.44 -17.25
CA ARG A 14 2.58 -25.91 -17.62
C ARG A 14 2.53 -27.23 -18.40
N LEU A 15 1.68 -28.17 -17.99
CA LEU A 15 1.49 -29.44 -18.70
C LEU A 15 0.91 -29.23 -20.09
N LEU A 16 -0.10 -28.36 -20.22
CA LEU A 16 -0.73 -28.03 -21.50
C LEU A 16 0.26 -27.39 -22.49
N ASN A 17 1.20 -26.60 -21.98
CA ASN A 17 2.23 -25.96 -22.81
C ASN A 17 3.18 -26.95 -23.52
N ASN A 18 3.18 -28.23 -23.13
CA ASN A 18 3.95 -29.28 -23.82
C ASN A 18 3.27 -29.75 -25.11
N THR A 19 1.95 -29.59 -25.23
CA THR A 19 1.16 -30.09 -26.37
C THR A 19 0.52 -28.96 -27.19
N GLN A 20 0.36 -27.77 -26.61
CA GLN A 20 -0.22 -26.60 -27.26
C GLN A 20 0.59 -25.35 -26.92
N THR A 21 0.75 -24.43 -27.89
CA THR A 21 1.45 -23.17 -27.63
C THR A 21 0.57 -22.25 -26.79
N ILE A 22 1.09 -21.78 -25.66
CA ILE A 22 0.42 -20.80 -24.80
C ILE A 22 1.02 -19.42 -25.01
N TYR A 23 0.16 -18.41 -25.14
CA TYR A 23 0.56 -17.02 -25.32
C TYR A 23 0.22 -16.19 -24.09
N ALA A 24 1.11 -15.28 -23.72
CA ALA A 24 0.82 -14.26 -22.72
C ALA A 24 0.22 -13.02 -23.39
N CYS A 25 -0.90 -12.53 -22.87
CA CYS A 25 -1.47 -11.26 -23.28
C CYS A 25 -0.90 -10.14 -22.40
N LYS A 26 -0.24 -9.15 -23.00
CA LYS A 26 0.25 -7.98 -22.27
C LYS A 26 -0.93 -7.04 -22.00
N PHE A 27 -1.35 -6.98 -20.74
CA PHE A 27 -2.36 -6.03 -20.29
C PHE A 27 -1.84 -4.60 -20.36
N LYS A 28 -2.69 -3.66 -20.81
CA LYS A 28 -2.44 -2.22 -20.78
C LYS A 28 -3.40 -1.57 -19.79
N GLY A 29 -2.86 -0.87 -18.81
CA GLY A 29 -3.61 -0.18 -17.77
C GLY A 29 -2.93 -0.29 -16.42
N LYS A 30 -3.56 0.30 -15.40
CA LYS A 30 -3.15 0.13 -14.00
C LYS A 30 -3.77 -1.16 -13.46
N ARG A 31 -2.94 -2.03 -12.89
CA ARG A 31 -3.39 -3.24 -12.20
C ARG A 31 -3.40 -2.97 -10.72
N PHE A 32 -4.52 -3.28 -10.08
CA PHE A 32 -4.70 -3.24 -8.64
C PHE A 32 -4.62 -4.66 -8.08
N ASP A 33 -3.73 -4.87 -7.12
CA ASP A 33 -3.63 -6.14 -6.40
C ASP A 33 -4.38 -6.01 -5.06
N THR A 34 -5.63 -6.47 -5.03
CA THR A 34 -6.47 -6.41 -3.84
C THR A 34 -6.29 -7.61 -2.91
N GLY A 35 -5.45 -8.58 -3.28
CA GLY A 35 -5.09 -9.70 -2.42
C GLY A 35 -4.05 -9.33 -1.35
N ASP A 36 -3.27 -8.28 -1.59
CA ASP A 36 -2.38 -7.66 -0.60
C ASP A 36 -3.11 -6.56 0.17
N ARG A 37 -2.86 -6.45 1.48
CA ARG A 37 -3.53 -5.47 2.35
C ARG A 37 -3.21 -4.03 1.95
N LEU A 38 -1.94 -3.75 1.63
CA LEU A 38 -1.53 -2.41 1.23
C LEU A 38 -2.03 -2.10 -0.19
N GLY A 39 -1.96 -3.08 -1.10
CA GLY A 39 -2.53 -3.00 -2.44
C GLY A 39 -4.02 -2.68 -2.43
N TYR A 40 -4.79 -3.32 -1.53
CA TYR A 40 -6.21 -3.02 -1.33
C TYR A 40 -6.43 -1.56 -0.93
N VAL A 41 -5.75 -1.07 0.12
CA VAL A 41 -5.91 0.33 0.58
C VAL A 41 -5.54 1.32 -0.52
N LYS A 42 -4.43 1.10 -1.22
CA LYS A 42 -4.01 1.95 -2.36
C LYS A 42 -5.09 2.00 -3.45
N SER A 43 -5.69 0.86 -3.76
CA SER A 43 -6.75 0.77 -4.76
C SER A 43 -7.94 1.64 -4.37
N ILE A 44 -8.39 1.55 -3.13
CA ILE A 44 -9.52 2.36 -2.64
C ILE A 44 -9.21 3.86 -2.71
N VAL A 45 -8.01 4.28 -2.28
CA VAL A 45 -7.59 5.68 -2.36
C VAL A 45 -7.54 6.16 -3.82
N ASP A 46 -6.94 5.39 -4.72
CA ASP A 46 -6.85 5.74 -6.14
C ASP A 46 -8.25 5.93 -6.77
N PHE A 47 -9.18 5.00 -6.53
CA PHE A 47 -10.55 5.10 -7.03
C PHE A 47 -11.32 6.29 -6.43
N ALA A 48 -11.09 6.58 -5.14
CA ALA A 48 -11.72 7.73 -4.49
C ALA A 48 -11.22 9.06 -5.06
N LEU A 49 -9.93 9.13 -5.41
CA LEU A 49 -9.32 10.32 -6.03
C LEU A 49 -9.68 10.49 -7.51
N GLU A 50 -10.06 9.41 -8.22
CA GLU A 50 -10.60 9.46 -9.58
C GLU A 50 -12.09 9.88 -9.61
N ASN A 51 -12.81 9.80 -8.48
CA ASN A 51 -14.21 10.15 -8.39
C ASN A 51 -14.42 11.67 -8.20
N GLU A 52 -15.04 12.33 -9.18
CA GLU A 52 -15.26 13.80 -9.18
C GLU A 52 -15.98 14.33 -7.92
N THR A 53 -16.88 13.55 -7.32
CA THR A 53 -17.64 13.99 -6.14
C THR A 53 -16.91 13.77 -4.82
N LEU A 54 -16.00 12.81 -4.74
CA LEU A 54 -15.27 12.47 -3.52
C LEU A 54 -13.86 13.03 -3.49
N ARG A 55 -13.32 13.39 -4.65
CA ARG A 55 -11.91 13.72 -4.84
C ARG A 55 -11.40 14.78 -3.86
N GLU A 56 -12.10 15.90 -3.77
CA GLU A 56 -11.64 17.04 -2.97
C GLU A 56 -11.72 16.74 -1.47
N ASP A 57 -12.82 16.15 -1.00
CA ASP A 57 -12.98 15.75 0.40
C ASP A 57 -11.92 14.73 0.84
N VAL A 58 -11.59 13.77 -0.04
CA VAL A 58 -10.58 12.75 0.23
C VAL A 58 -9.18 13.36 0.22
N LEU A 59 -8.88 14.27 -0.71
CA LEU A 59 -7.59 14.97 -0.72
C LEU A 59 -7.38 15.78 0.54
N GLU A 60 -8.41 16.50 0.97
CA GLU A 60 -8.34 17.33 2.17
C GLU A 60 -8.07 16.47 3.41
N TYR A 61 -8.84 15.40 3.58
CA TYR A 61 -8.62 14.46 4.68
C TYR A 61 -7.22 13.84 4.67
N LEU A 62 -6.67 13.51 3.49
CA LEU A 62 -5.30 13.00 3.39
C LEU A 62 -4.25 14.03 3.80
N ARG A 63 -4.46 15.32 3.50
CA ARG A 63 -3.58 16.41 3.95
C ARG A 63 -3.61 16.55 5.47
N GLU A 64 -4.79 16.56 6.06
CA GLU A 64 -4.96 16.62 7.52
C GLU A 64 -4.22 15.48 8.24
N ILE A 65 -4.32 14.25 7.72
CA ILE A 65 -3.58 13.10 8.26
C ILE A 65 -2.06 13.31 8.19
N LEU A 66 -1.56 13.80 7.06
CA LEU A 66 -0.11 14.01 6.86
C LEU A 66 0.43 15.09 7.79
N GLU A 67 -0.28 16.21 7.94
CA GLU A 67 0.10 17.29 8.87
C GLU A 67 0.08 16.81 10.33
N ALA A 68 -0.92 16.02 10.71
CA ALA A 68 -0.99 15.43 12.04
C ALA A 68 0.17 14.45 12.31
N ASP A 69 0.54 13.61 11.32
CA ASP A 69 1.67 12.67 11.44
C ASP A 69 3.02 13.41 11.54
N GLU A 70 3.21 14.49 10.79
CA GLU A 70 4.39 15.35 10.90
C GLU A 70 4.49 16.00 12.28
N THR A 71 3.38 16.50 12.81
CA THR A 71 3.32 17.09 14.16
C THR A 71 3.65 16.05 15.25
N LEU A 72 3.14 14.83 15.12
CA LEU A 72 3.44 13.73 16.05
C LEU A 72 4.91 13.29 15.99
N LYS A 73 5.52 13.30 14.79
CA LYS A 73 6.95 13.02 14.61
C LYS A 73 7.81 14.12 15.23
N GLN A 74 7.46 15.39 15.02
CA GLN A 74 8.17 16.53 15.60
C GLN A 74 8.10 16.52 17.12
N GLY A 75 6.91 16.29 17.70
CA GLY A 75 6.75 16.18 19.16
C GLY A 75 7.53 15.01 19.78
N LYS A 76 7.69 13.88 19.06
CA LYS A 76 8.56 12.79 19.50
C LYS A 76 10.05 13.16 19.43
N ILE A 77 10.48 13.92 18.42
CA ILE A 77 11.86 14.41 18.32
C ILE A 77 12.18 15.37 19.46
N ASP A 78 11.27 16.31 19.76
CA ASP A 78 11.46 17.28 20.84
C ASP A 78 11.53 16.60 22.22
N ILE A 79 10.71 15.56 22.46
CA ILE A 79 10.79 14.73 23.69
C ILE A 79 12.12 13.96 23.79
N ILE A 80 12.63 13.41 22.67
CA ILE A 80 13.87 12.63 22.67
C ILE A 80 15.10 13.54 22.79
N THR A 81 15.03 14.78 22.33
CA THR A 81 16.15 15.74 22.34
C THR A 81 16.18 16.69 23.54
N GLY A 82 15.14 16.67 24.40
CA GLY A 82 15.02 17.57 25.57
C GLY A 82 15.03 16.86 26.92
N SER A 83 16.22 16.47 27.41
CA SER A 83 16.53 16.47 28.85
C SER A 83 18.04 16.40 29.06
N SER A 84 18.70 17.54 28.97
CA SER A 84 20.10 17.73 29.38
C SER A 84 20.34 19.15 29.86
N ASP A 85 19.43 19.69 30.67
CA ASP A 85 19.69 20.88 31.48
C ASP A 85 19.51 20.54 32.95
N GLU A 86 20.51 19.84 33.51
CA GLU A 86 20.95 20.15 34.86
C GLU A 86 21.46 21.60 34.85
N LYS A 87 20.70 22.52 35.44
CA LYS A 87 21.28 23.67 36.11
C LYS A 87 20.79 23.72 37.55
N ILE A 88 21.68 23.25 38.40
CA ILE A 88 21.85 23.70 39.77
C ILE A 88 21.84 25.25 39.78
N ILE A 89 21.23 25.84 40.80
CA ILE A 89 21.67 26.99 41.63
C ILE A 89 20.52 28.00 41.93
N THR A 90 20.18 28.03 43.23
CA THR A 90 19.32 28.94 44.04
C THR A 90 17.83 28.63 44.13
#